data_AF-A0A6L2ZL65-F1
#
_entry.id   AF-A0A6L2ZL65-F1
#
_cell.length_a   1.000
_cell.length_b   1.000
_cell.length_c   1.000
_cell.angle_alpha   90.00
_cell.angle_beta   90.00
_cell.angle_gamma   90.00
#
_symmetry.space_group_name_H-M   'P 1'
#
loop_
_entity.id
_entity.type
_entity.pdbx_description
1 polymer ?
#
loop_
_entity_poly.entity_id
_entity_poly.type
_entity_poly.pdbx_seq_one_letter_code
_entity_poly.pdbx_strand_id
1 'polypeptide(L)'
;MRSGKNTKSARESAGILTLNRLLTIRARREQSLRRSIAEHCNEQLELEARIERSRTERQKLCQQLRELNQWCGLLAPREFSEQKNQLHLIYQQERSQQAQLTQYLEENKQLAIKVEALRTLLQRNLLEQEKLRILIKDESSRY
;
A
#
# COMPACT_ATOMS: atom_id res chain seq x y z
N MET A 1 -9.36 59.14 20.89
CA MET A 1 -8.95 57.75 21.17
C MET A 1 -9.75 56.72 20.35
N ARG A 2 -9.71 56.75 19.00
CA ARG A 2 -10.42 55.77 18.13
C ARG A 2 -9.51 54.78 17.39
N SER A 3 -8.19 55.00 17.39
CA SER A 3 -7.23 54.20 16.60
C SER A 3 -7.03 52.77 17.14
N GLY A 4 -7.05 52.56 18.45
CA GLY A 4 -6.78 51.24 19.07
C GLY A 4 -7.87 50.17 18.90
N LYS A 5 -9.13 50.57 18.61
CA LYS A 5 -10.22 49.59 18.34
C LYS A 5 -10.12 48.99 16.94
N ASN A 6 -9.71 49.79 15.94
CA ASN A 6 -9.56 49.33 14.55
C ASN A 6 -8.36 48.39 14.36
N THR A 7 -7.27 48.61 15.10
CA THR A 7 -6.08 47.73 15.00
C THR A 7 -6.31 46.37 15.66
N LYS A 8 -7.13 46.30 16.70
CA LYS A 8 -7.50 45.04 17.38
C LYS A 8 -8.42 44.18 16.51
N SER A 9 -9.49 44.75 15.95
CA SER A 9 -10.39 44.00 15.06
C SER A 9 -9.72 43.56 13.75
N ALA A 10 -8.80 44.37 13.21
CA ALA A 10 -8.02 44.01 12.02
C ALA A 10 -7.08 42.82 12.27
N ARG A 11 -6.44 42.75 13.45
CA ARG A 11 -5.57 41.63 13.84
C ARG A 11 -6.36 40.34 14.05
N GLU A 12 -7.53 40.42 14.68
CA GLU A 12 -8.41 39.28 14.91
C GLU A 12 -9.02 38.75 13.59
N SER A 13 -9.43 39.66 12.69
CA SER A 13 -9.86 39.30 11.34
C SER A 13 -8.76 38.61 10.52
N ALA A 14 -7.51 39.06 10.65
CA ALA A 14 -6.36 38.41 10.03
C ALA A 14 -6.06 37.02 10.63
N GLY A 15 -6.35 36.81 11.93
CA GLY A 15 -6.28 35.52 12.62
C GLY A 15 -7.24 34.50 12.01
N ILE A 16 -8.52 34.85 11.90
CA ILE A 16 -9.57 34.01 11.30
C ILE A 16 -9.24 33.65 9.85
N LEU A 17 -8.75 34.61 9.05
CA LEU A 17 -8.32 34.36 7.67
C LEU A 17 -7.15 33.36 7.61
N THR A 18 -6.21 33.46 8.55
CA THR A 18 -5.05 32.56 8.65
C THR A 18 -5.50 31.15 9.04
N LEU A 19 -6.39 31.01 10.02
CA LEU A 19 -6.93 29.70 10.43
C LEU A 19 -7.72 29.02 9.30
N ASN A 20 -8.55 29.77 8.57
CA ASN A 20 -9.28 29.25 7.41
C ASN A 20 -8.33 28.78 6.29
N ARG A 21 -7.22 29.50 6.08
CA ARG A 21 -6.19 29.09 5.13
C ARG A 21 -5.50 27.79 5.57
N LEU A 22 -5.17 27.65 6.85
CA LEU A 22 -4.61 26.41 7.42
C LEU A 22 -5.58 25.24 7.27
N LEU A 23 -6.87 25.45 7.53
CA LEU A 23 -7.91 24.43 7.36
C LEU A 23 -7.99 23.97 5.89
N THR A 24 -7.94 24.91 4.94
CA THR A 24 -7.94 24.60 3.50
C THR A 24 -6.70 23.77 3.10
N ILE A 25 -5.52 24.12 3.60
CA ILE A 25 -4.28 23.37 3.35
C ILE A 25 -4.41 21.94 3.90
N ARG A 26 -4.97 21.79 5.11
CA ARG A 26 -5.16 20.48 5.73
C ARG A 26 -6.18 19.62 4.96
N ALA A 27 -7.29 20.20 4.50
CA ALA A 27 -8.27 19.50 3.67
C ALA A 27 -7.67 18.99 2.34
N ARG A 28 -6.83 19.79 1.67
CA ARG A 28 -6.09 19.35 0.48
C ARG A 28 -5.15 18.20 0.80
N ARG A 29 -4.45 18.27 1.95
CA ARG A 29 -3.55 17.20 2.40
C ARG A 29 -4.33 15.91 2.70
N GLU A 30 -5.49 15.99 3.34
CA GLU A 30 -6.38 14.83 3.52
C GLU A 30 -6.74 14.20 2.19
N GLN A 31 -7.18 14.99 1.21
CA GLN A 31 -7.58 14.47 -0.11
C GLN A 31 -6.41 13.75 -0.78
N SER A 32 -5.21 14.31 -0.72
CA SER A 32 -3.99 13.69 -1.22
C SER A 32 -3.68 12.37 -0.49
N LEU A 33 -3.77 12.33 0.84
CA LEU A 33 -3.53 11.11 1.61
C LEU A 33 -4.54 10.01 1.26
N ARG A 34 -5.83 10.35 1.13
CA ARG A 34 -6.87 9.39 0.73
C ARG A 34 -6.63 8.82 -0.66
N ARG A 35 -6.18 9.65 -1.62
CA ARG A 35 -5.81 9.20 -2.97
C ARG A 35 -4.63 8.23 -2.92
N SER A 36 -3.54 8.58 -2.22
CA SER A 36 -2.39 7.69 -2.10
C SER A 36 -2.72 6.38 -1.38
N ILE A 37 -3.59 6.39 -0.37
CA ILE A 37 -4.08 5.15 0.26
C ILE A 37 -4.83 4.29 -0.77
N ALA A 38 -5.74 4.89 -1.55
CA ALA A 38 -6.50 4.14 -2.56
C ALA A 38 -5.59 3.56 -3.65
N GLU A 39 -4.61 4.34 -4.12
CA GLU A 39 -3.60 3.90 -5.10
C GLU A 39 -2.83 2.68 -4.57
N HIS A 40 -2.27 2.74 -3.35
CA HIS A 40 -1.55 1.60 -2.78
C HIS A 40 -2.45 0.40 -2.47
N CYS A 41 -3.71 0.60 -2.09
CA CYS A 41 -4.66 -0.51 -1.94
C CYS A 41 -4.94 -1.20 -3.28
N ASN A 42 -5.04 -0.45 -4.37
CA ASN A 42 -5.20 -1.03 -5.71
C ASN A 42 -3.93 -1.82 -6.11
N GLU A 43 -2.74 -1.27 -5.85
CA GLU A 43 -1.47 -1.98 -6.07
C GLU A 43 -1.41 -3.29 -5.27
N GLN A 44 -1.88 -3.30 -4.02
CA GLN A 44 -1.97 -4.53 -3.21
C GLN A 44 -2.90 -5.57 -3.84
N LEU A 45 -4.09 -5.17 -4.31
CA LEU A 45 -5.03 -6.09 -4.97
C LEU A 45 -4.43 -6.70 -6.24
N GLU A 46 -3.74 -5.89 -7.06
CA GLU A 46 -3.05 -6.40 -8.25
C GLU A 46 -1.94 -7.38 -7.89
N LEU A 47 -1.18 -7.08 -6.83
CA LEU A 47 -0.09 -7.93 -6.35
C LEU A 47 -0.61 -9.25 -5.77
N GLU A 48 -1.71 -9.22 -5.02
CA GLU A 48 -2.40 -10.43 -4.54
C GLU A 48 -2.84 -11.32 -5.71
N ALA A 49 -3.39 -10.74 -6.77
CA ALA A 49 -3.74 -11.48 -7.97
C ALA A 49 -2.51 -12.09 -8.68
N ARG A 50 -1.32 -11.47 -8.58
CA ARG A 50 -0.06 -12.04 -9.09
C ARG A 50 0.45 -13.17 -8.21
N ILE A 51 0.35 -13.02 -6.89
CA ILE A 51 0.68 -14.06 -5.90
C ILE A 51 -0.15 -15.31 -6.14
N GLU A 52 -1.47 -15.17 -6.31
CA GLU A 52 -2.36 -16.33 -6.56
C GLU A 52 -2.06 -17.03 -7.89
N ARG A 53 -1.74 -16.26 -8.94
CA ARG A 53 -1.27 -16.82 -10.21
C ARG A 53 0.02 -17.62 -10.05
N SER A 54 1.02 -17.06 -9.37
CA SER A 54 2.30 -17.74 -9.11
C SER A 54 2.12 -18.99 -8.24
N ARG A 55 1.24 -18.95 -7.23
CA ARG A 55 0.89 -20.14 -6.42
C ARG A 55 0.30 -21.25 -7.28
N THR A 56 -0.62 -20.90 -8.18
CA THR A 56 -1.26 -21.84 -9.10
C THR A 56 -0.25 -22.45 -10.07
N GLU A 57 0.63 -21.64 -10.65
CA GLU A 57 1.71 -22.11 -11.55
C GLU A 57 2.66 -23.04 -10.82
N ARG A 58 3.09 -22.67 -9.60
CA ARG A 58 3.94 -23.51 -8.77
C ARG A 58 3.27 -24.85 -8.45
N GLN A 59 1.97 -24.86 -8.13
CA GLN A 59 1.23 -26.08 -7.86
C GLN A 59 1.23 -27.03 -9.07
N LYS A 60 1.09 -26.50 -10.30
CA LYS A 60 1.20 -27.29 -11.53
C LYS A 60 2.59 -27.90 -11.69
N LEU A 61 3.66 -27.13 -11.46
CA LEU A 61 5.03 -27.64 -11.50
C LEU A 61 5.23 -28.76 -10.46
N CYS A 62 4.72 -28.60 -9.24
CA CYS A 62 4.77 -29.64 -8.21
C CYS A 62 3.94 -30.88 -8.56
N GLN A 63 2.90 -30.78 -9.37
CA GLN A 63 2.16 -31.94 -9.89
C GLN A 63 2.98 -32.66 -10.95
N GLN A 64 3.56 -31.92 -11.91
CA GLN A 64 4.43 -32.50 -12.93
C GLN A 64 5.66 -33.22 -12.34
N LEU A 65 6.29 -32.63 -11.31
CA LEU A 65 7.39 -33.28 -10.60
C LEU A 65 6.96 -34.60 -9.94
N ARG A 66 5.75 -34.65 -9.37
CA ARG A 66 5.20 -35.87 -8.78
C ARG A 66 4.94 -36.94 -9.83
N GLU A 67 4.38 -36.57 -10.98
CA GLU A 67 4.13 -37.49 -12.10
C GLU A 67 5.43 -38.06 -12.66
N LEU A 68 6.46 -37.23 -12.86
CA LEU A 68 7.76 -37.69 -13.34
C LEU A 68 8.43 -38.66 -12.35
N ASN A 69 8.36 -38.37 -11.04
CA ASN A 69 8.93 -39.24 -10.02
C ASN A 69 8.27 -40.64 -9.93
N GLN A 70 7.06 -40.84 -10.48
CA GLN A 70 6.40 -42.16 -10.51
C GLN A 70 7.10 -43.17 -11.42
N TRP A 71 7.91 -42.72 -12.37
CA TRP A 71 8.58 -43.59 -13.34
C TRP A 71 10.01 -43.97 -12.95
N CYS A 72 10.48 -43.50 -11.79
CA CYS A 72 11.81 -43.81 -11.28
C CYS A 72 12.02 -45.34 -11.17
N GLY A 73 13.01 -45.86 -11.90
CA GLY A 73 13.39 -47.28 -11.89
C GLY A 73 12.62 -48.17 -12.87
N LEU A 74 11.67 -47.62 -13.63
CA LEU A 74 10.88 -48.36 -14.64
C LEU A 74 11.32 -48.08 -16.08
N LEU A 75 12.16 -47.06 -16.29
CA LEU A 75 12.55 -46.57 -17.61
C LEU A 75 13.85 -47.19 -18.12
N ALA A 76 13.94 -47.35 -19.43
CA ALA A 76 15.19 -47.72 -20.09
C ALA A 76 16.23 -46.57 -19.98
N PRO A 77 17.54 -46.83 -20.13
CA PRO A 77 18.58 -45.82 -19.90
C PRO A 77 18.44 -44.52 -20.71
N ARG A 78 17.95 -44.60 -21.96
CA ARG A 78 17.72 -43.41 -22.80
C ARG A 78 16.54 -42.58 -22.29
N GLU A 79 15.43 -43.24 -21.99
CA GLU A 79 14.21 -42.62 -21.44
C GLU A 79 14.48 -41.99 -20.07
N PHE A 80 15.29 -42.65 -19.24
CA PHE A 80 15.73 -42.11 -17.96
C PHE A 80 16.56 -40.82 -18.12
N SER A 81 17.45 -40.77 -19.11
CA SER A 81 18.24 -39.55 -19.39
C SER A 81 17.36 -38.39 -19.82
N GLU A 82 16.36 -38.63 -20.66
CA GLU A 82 15.39 -37.62 -21.09
C GLU A 82 14.55 -37.12 -19.91
N GLN A 83 14.05 -38.05 -19.09
CA GLN A 83 13.29 -37.72 -17.89
C GLN A 83 14.11 -36.91 -16.88
N LYS A 84 15.39 -37.26 -16.69
CA LYS A 84 16.29 -36.51 -15.80
C LYS A 84 16.44 -35.06 -16.25
N ASN A 85 16.57 -34.83 -17.56
CA ASN A 85 16.65 -33.47 -18.11
C ASN A 85 15.33 -32.70 -17.88
N GLN A 86 14.18 -33.35 -18.07
CA GLN A 86 12.87 -32.75 -17.79
C GLN A 86 12.70 -32.41 -16.31
N LEU A 87 13.08 -33.31 -15.40
CA LEU A 87 13.08 -33.05 -13.96
C LEU A 87 13.92 -31.83 -13.60
N HIS A 88 15.15 -31.72 -14.11
CA HIS A 88 16.02 -30.58 -13.85
C HIS A 88 15.40 -29.26 -14.33
N LEU A 89 14.78 -29.24 -15.52
CA LEU A 89 14.11 -28.06 -16.05
C LEU A 89 12.95 -27.61 -15.14
N ILE A 90 12.10 -28.55 -14.73
CA ILE A 90 10.94 -28.24 -13.88
C ILE A 90 11.38 -27.81 -12.47
N TYR A 91 12.43 -28.41 -11.91
CA TYR A 91 13.01 -27.97 -10.65
C TYR A 91 13.55 -26.53 -10.74
N GLN A 92 14.21 -26.18 -11.84
CA GLN A 92 14.70 -24.82 -12.05
C GLN A 92 13.54 -23.82 -12.15
N GLN A 93 12.48 -24.19 -12.85
CA GLN A 93 11.27 -23.37 -12.96
C GLN A 93 10.58 -23.20 -11.59
N GLU A 94 10.41 -24.27 -10.81
CA GLU A 94 9.81 -24.22 -9.48
C GLU A 94 10.59 -23.30 -8.55
N ARG A 95 11.92 -23.41 -8.56
CA ARG A 95 12.80 -22.55 -7.75
C ARG A 95 12.70 -21.08 -8.15
N SER A 96 12.62 -20.81 -9.45
CA SER A 96 12.44 -19.44 -9.97
C SER A 96 11.08 -18.85 -9.55
N GLN A 97 10.01 -19.64 -9.61
CA GLN A 97 8.68 -19.25 -9.16
C GLN A 97 8.64 -19.00 -7.66
N GLN A 98 9.29 -19.85 -6.86
CA GLN A 98 9.38 -19.66 -5.42
C GLN A 98 10.12 -18.37 -5.04
N ALA A 99 11.18 -18.02 -5.77
CA ALA A 99 11.89 -16.76 -5.59
C ALA A 99 11.00 -15.55 -5.92
N GLN A 100 10.29 -15.58 -7.05
CA GLN A 100 9.34 -14.52 -7.43
C GLN A 100 8.20 -14.38 -6.42
N LEU A 101 7.61 -15.49 -5.96
CA LEU A 101 6.57 -15.50 -4.94
C LEU A 101 7.05 -14.84 -3.64
N THR A 102 8.30 -15.14 -3.24
CA THR A 102 8.90 -14.56 -2.03
C THR A 102 9.09 -13.05 -2.18
N GLN A 103 9.50 -12.59 -3.36
CA GLN A 103 9.60 -11.17 -3.68
C GLN A 103 8.23 -10.48 -3.61
N TYR A 104 7.19 -11.05 -4.24
CA TYR A 104 5.84 -10.47 -4.20
C TYR A 104 5.27 -10.41 -2.78
N LEU A 105 5.54 -11.41 -1.94
CA LEU A 105 5.09 -11.40 -0.55
C LEU A 105 5.78 -10.29 0.26
N GLU A 106 7.07 -10.07 0.04
CA GLU A 106 7.79 -8.96 0.69
C GLU A 106 7.29 -7.61 0.18
N GLU A 107 7.08 -7.45 -1.14
CA GLU A 107 6.48 -6.23 -1.71
C GLU A 107 5.09 -5.93 -1.11
N ASN A 108 4.24 -6.95 -0.95
CA ASN A 108 2.92 -6.78 -0.34
C ASN A 108 3.04 -6.32 1.12
N LYS A 109 3.94 -6.94 1.89
CA LYS A 109 4.22 -6.54 3.27
C LYS A 109 4.67 -5.08 3.35
N GLN A 110 5.56 -4.64 2.45
CA GLN A 110 6.01 -3.25 2.39
C GLN A 110 4.88 -2.29 2.02
N LEU A 111 3.99 -2.66 1.09
CA LEU A 111 2.80 -1.87 0.78
C LEU A 111 1.86 -1.76 1.98
N ALA A 112 1.63 -2.84 2.72
CA ALA A 112 0.79 -2.83 3.91
C ALA A 112 1.32 -1.86 4.98
N ILE A 113 2.65 -1.87 5.21
CA ILE A 113 3.32 -0.93 6.12
C ILE A 113 3.13 0.52 5.65
N LYS A 114 3.29 0.79 4.35
CA LYS A 114 3.10 2.14 3.77
C LYS A 114 1.65 2.62 3.93
N VAL A 115 0.67 1.77 3.63
CA VAL A 115 -0.75 2.09 3.81
C VAL A 115 -1.06 2.42 5.26
N GLU A 116 -0.54 1.65 6.21
CA GLU A 116 -0.76 1.90 7.64
C GLU A 116 -0.11 3.21 8.11
N ALA A 117 1.09 3.52 7.61
CA ALA A 117 1.74 4.81 7.85
C ALA A 117 0.89 5.98 7.30
N LEU A 118 0.34 5.85 6.09
CA LEU A 118 -0.54 6.86 5.50
C LEU A 118 -1.85 7.03 6.27
N ARG A 119 -2.45 5.93 6.75
CA ARG A 119 -3.64 5.95 7.62
C ARG A 119 -3.38 6.70 8.92
N THR A 120 -2.24 6.44 9.55
CA THR A 120 -1.81 7.17 10.75
C THR A 120 -1.65 8.67 10.48
N LEU A 121 -1.04 9.03 9.35
CA LEU A 121 -0.92 10.44 8.93
C LEU A 121 -2.28 11.10 8.65
N LEU A 122 -3.21 10.36 8.04
CA LEU A 122 -4.57 10.82 7.79
C LEU A 122 -5.31 11.08 9.10
N GLN A 123 -5.24 10.16 10.06
CA GLN A 123 -5.87 10.33 11.37
C GLN A 123 -5.33 11.58 12.08
N ARG A 124 -4.01 11.78 12.10
CA ARG A 124 -3.40 13.01 12.65
C ARG A 124 -3.88 14.25 11.92
N ASN A 125 -3.97 14.23 10.60
CA ASN A 125 -4.46 15.36 9.82
C ASN A 125 -5.91 15.71 10.18
N LEU A 126 -6.79 14.72 10.32
CA LEU A 126 -8.19 14.91 10.71
C LEU A 126 -8.32 15.52 12.11
N LEU A 127 -7.52 15.07 13.08
CA LEU A 127 -7.48 15.66 14.42
C LEU A 127 -7.05 17.13 14.39
N GLU A 128 -6.04 17.47 13.59
CA GLU A 128 -5.60 18.86 13.42
C GLU A 128 -6.64 19.72 12.71
N GLN A 129 -7.38 19.18 11.73
CA GLN A 129 -8.52 19.89 11.14
C GLN A 129 -9.59 20.20 12.17
N GLU A 130 -9.93 19.25 13.04
CA GLU A 130 -10.94 19.45 14.07
C GLU A 130 -10.51 20.52 15.09
N LYS A 131 -9.25 20.51 15.52
CA LYS A 131 -8.68 21.59 16.35
C LYS A 131 -8.81 22.96 15.68
N LEU A 132 -8.49 23.05 14.38
CA LEU A 132 -8.64 24.30 13.63
C LEU A 132 -10.09 24.76 13.55
N ARG A 133 -11.05 23.85 13.35
CA ARG A 133 -12.49 24.18 13.35
C ARG A 133 -12.94 24.73 14.70
N ILE A 134 -12.50 24.13 15.81
CA ILE A 134 -12.78 24.62 17.16
C ILE A 134 -12.20 26.03 17.34
N LEU A 135 -10.93 26.25 16.99
CA LEU A 135 -10.29 27.56 17.10
C LEU A 135 -11.01 28.64 16.27
N ILE A 136 -11.40 28.32 15.03
CA ILE A 136 -12.18 29.23 14.19
C ILE A 136 -13.53 29.55 14.85
N LYS A 137 -14.22 28.54 15.40
CA LYS A 137 -15.49 28.73 16.11
C LYS A 137 -15.31 29.63 17.33
N ASP A 138 -14.29 29.39 18.14
CA ASP A 138 -14.00 30.18 19.33
C ASP A 138 -13.63 31.63 19.00
N GLU A 139 -12.85 31.86 17.94
CA GLU A 139 -12.55 33.22 17.45
C GLU A 139 -13.79 33.91 16.88
N SER A 140 -14.65 33.19 16.16
CA SER A 140 -15.89 33.73 15.60
C SER A 140 -16.97 34.02 16.66
N SER A 141 -16.99 33.28 17.77
CA SER A 141 -17.98 33.44 18.86
C SER A 141 -17.64 34.57 19.83
N ARG A 142 -16.45 35.19 19.69
CA ARG A 142 -16.07 36.43 20.41
C ARG A 142 -16.62 37.69 19.73
N TYR A 143 -17.31 37.55 18.61
CA TYR A 143 -18.00 38.57 17.82
C TYR A 143 -19.51 38.37 17.89
#